data_AF-A0A9P6RGX6-F1
#
_entry.id   AF-A0A9P6RGX6-F1
#
_cell.length_a   1.000
_cell.length_b   1.000
_cell.length_c   1.000
_cell.angle_alpha   90.00
_cell.angle_beta   90.00
_cell.angle_gamma   90.00
#
_symmetry.space_group_name_H-M   'P 1'
#
loop_
_entity.id
_entity.type
_entity.pdbx_description
1 polymer ?
#
loop_
_entity_poly.entity_id
_entity_poly.type
_entity_poly.pdbx_seq_one_letter_code
_entity_poly.pdbx_strand_id
1 'polypeptide(L)'
;MVVVFGLCILCIIFTFTPYTDVAMDQLPSSWHSKTSISLEEEAILEETAKERAKSRTHLENSSDDTSPNSNPSTGTTSDNMGESDGNASQGLADEDEFHDGLPTTFDEALFPESSQEILRARIGAKALDSYMNDDPTAIDARAESVAYILRQANTAYRNDTVYSVVIKPKSKRPPSGDIHDYTSLARYYWKNPDTKDGLPYVRHDGKANPDMESVWDYRLLRKVFRDCYYMAHGYFWTGEARYAEKIVYRVKEWFLDEATHMNPNLKYGSLIFGTEMGRAEGVLDMFKVFAMFDALKMIEGSAAMQAEPQMIPDLQRWFTSYLEWIDASPEATQERNAHNNHGTYFTVQYISILEFLGRNEEATAMAEDAKDRRVGSQIRRDGAQPHETIRPVSYFYSTFNLQGLMLLSMQAESHGVDLWNHKGPIEFKTMRLNGLQKPVDVEVGGGTIEDAVRYLADYGSRDISEWPYPDAGGRSLKDVLKMARAASLIYKSDFWPELIERLGDKLGEIVAQDEGESESDAVVEDGEPNGFLCELGFLSKASLWHCYR
;
A
#
# COMPACT_ATOMS: atom_id res chain seq x y z
N MET A 1 -9.29 -19.52 76.77
CA MET A 1 -7.86 -19.68 76.40
C MET A 1 -7.74 -19.78 74.88
N VAL A 2 -6.54 -19.77 74.33
CA VAL A 2 -6.27 -19.44 72.91
C VAL A 2 -6.13 -20.69 72.02
N VAL A 3 -6.17 -20.48 70.69
CA VAL A 3 -5.67 -21.31 69.57
C VAL A 3 -6.54 -22.49 69.06
N VAL A 4 -6.87 -22.49 67.76
CA VAL A 4 -6.53 -23.51 66.70
C VAL A 4 -7.50 -23.47 65.51
N PHE A 5 -6.92 -23.28 64.31
CA PHE A 5 -7.32 -23.59 62.92
C PHE A 5 -8.74 -24.05 62.51
N GLY A 6 -9.17 -23.52 61.35
CA GLY A 6 -10.08 -24.15 60.38
C GLY A 6 -9.87 -23.54 58.98
N LEU A 7 -9.81 -24.35 57.92
CA LEU A 7 -9.58 -23.86 56.54
C LEU A 7 -10.87 -23.35 55.89
N CYS A 8 -10.75 -22.38 54.98
CA CYS A 8 -11.57 -22.29 53.77
C CYS A 8 -10.70 -21.82 52.60
N ILE A 9 -10.93 -22.41 51.42
CA ILE A 9 -10.24 -22.10 50.17
C ILE A 9 -11.01 -20.98 49.46
N LEU A 10 -10.29 -20.03 48.87
CA LEU A 10 -10.87 -19.02 47.98
C LEU A 10 -9.98 -18.89 46.74
N CYS A 11 -10.48 -19.40 45.62
CA CYS A 11 -9.78 -19.34 44.34
C CYS A 11 -9.79 -17.90 43.82
N ILE A 12 -8.62 -17.28 43.67
CA ILE A 12 -8.50 -15.99 42.99
C ILE A 12 -8.48 -16.26 41.48
N ILE A 13 -9.62 -16.07 40.84
CA ILE A 13 -9.70 -15.99 39.37
C ILE A 13 -9.30 -14.56 38.99
N PHE A 14 -8.11 -14.39 38.43
CA PHE A 14 -7.70 -13.12 37.82
C PHE A 14 -8.41 -12.96 36.46
N THR A 15 -9.60 -12.36 36.47
CA THR A 15 -10.21 -11.81 35.26
C THR A 15 -9.61 -10.43 34.95
N PHE A 16 -8.59 -10.40 34.09
CA PHE A 16 -8.06 -9.16 33.53
C PHE A 16 -8.98 -8.61 32.44
N THR A 17 -10.02 -7.87 32.84
CA THR A 17 -10.71 -6.94 31.93
C THR A 17 -9.85 -5.68 31.74
N PRO A 18 -9.98 -4.97 30.58
CA PRO A 18 -8.83 -4.35 29.93
C PRO A 18 -8.31 -3.06 30.59
N TYR A 19 -7.08 -2.72 30.22
CA TYR A 19 -6.47 -1.40 30.44
C TYR A 19 -7.37 -0.32 29.83
N THR A 20 -7.83 0.66 30.62
CA THR A 20 -8.33 1.91 30.04
C THR A 20 -7.16 2.71 29.51
N ASP A 21 -7.31 3.24 28.30
CA ASP A 21 -6.33 4.18 27.75
C ASP A 21 -6.50 5.52 28.47
N VAL A 22 -5.50 5.91 29.25
CA VAL A 22 -5.53 7.13 30.09
C VAL A 22 -5.64 8.42 29.24
N ALA A 23 -5.35 8.36 27.93
CA ALA A 23 -5.65 9.45 27.00
C ALA A 23 -7.13 9.46 26.57
N MET A 24 -7.78 8.30 26.48
CA MET A 24 -9.21 8.17 26.19
C MET A 24 -10.09 8.60 27.37
N ASP A 25 -9.68 8.32 28.60
CA ASP A 25 -10.38 8.73 29.84
C ASP A 25 -10.49 10.27 30.01
N GLN A 26 -9.81 11.06 29.16
CA GLN A 26 -9.89 12.52 29.12
C GLN A 26 -10.74 13.07 27.95
N LEU A 27 -11.31 12.21 27.09
CA LEU A 27 -12.14 12.64 25.97
C LEU A 27 -13.62 12.84 26.39
N PRO A 28 -14.39 13.69 25.70
CA PRO A 28 -15.81 13.85 25.98
C PRO A 28 -16.59 12.56 25.64
N SER A 29 -17.71 12.33 26.31
CA SER A 29 -18.57 11.17 26.07
C SER A 29 -19.05 11.00 24.62
N SER A 30 -19.08 12.09 23.81
CA SER A 30 -19.38 12.05 22.38
C SER A 30 -18.30 11.37 21.52
N TRP A 31 -17.10 11.14 22.06
CA TRP A 31 -16.06 10.31 21.43
C TRP A 31 -16.22 8.82 21.74
N HIS A 32 -16.97 8.47 22.79
CA HIS A 32 -17.28 7.07 23.15
C HIS A 32 -18.63 6.59 22.59
N SER A 33 -19.49 7.51 22.17
CA SER A 33 -20.76 7.18 21.52
C SER A 33 -20.54 6.74 20.07
N LYS A 34 -20.47 5.43 19.85
CA LYS A 34 -20.70 4.81 18.54
C LYS A 34 -22.05 5.28 18.01
N THR A 35 -22.02 6.23 17.07
CA THR A 35 -23.23 6.70 16.41
C THR A 35 -23.40 5.79 15.20
N SER A 36 -24.42 4.93 15.22
CA SER A 36 -24.80 4.17 14.04
C SER A 36 -25.14 5.14 12.91
N ILE A 37 -24.72 4.81 11.69
CA ILE A 37 -25.10 5.54 10.47
C ILE A 37 -26.63 5.69 10.50
N SER A 38 -27.13 6.91 10.28
CA SER A 38 -28.57 7.15 10.31
C SER A 38 -29.25 6.58 9.06
N LEU A 39 -30.52 6.20 9.17
CA LEU A 39 -31.30 5.69 8.03
C LEU A 39 -31.40 6.70 6.86
N GLU A 40 -31.18 8.00 7.12
CA GLU A 40 -31.06 9.02 6.08
C GLU A 40 -29.68 8.99 5.38
N GLU A 41 -28.60 8.68 6.11
CA GLU A 41 -27.26 8.53 5.53
C GLU A 41 -27.12 7.24 4.72
N GLU A 42 -27.72 6.13 5.15
CA GLU A 42 -27.83 4.91 4.34
C GLU A 42 -28.57 5.18 3.01
N ALA A 43 -29.73 5.86 3.07
CA ALA A 43 -30.49 6.23 1.88
C ALA A 43 -29.69 7.13 0.91
N ILE A 44 -28.92 8.10 1.44
CA ILE A 44 -28.05 8.97 0.63
C ILE A 44 -26.91 8.18 -0.02
N LEU A 45 -26.32 7.20 0.66
CA LEU A 45 -25.30 6.31 0.09
C LEU A 45 -25.90 5.44 -1.02
N GLU A 46 -27.09 4.88 -0.81
CA GLU A 46 -27.81 4.07 -1.79
C GLU A 46 -28.19 4.87 -3.06
N GLU A 47 -28.64 6.12 -2.89
CA GLU A 47 -28.93 7.04 -4.00
C GLU A 47 -27.65 7.45 -4.75
N THR A 48 -26.55 7.70 -4.03
CA THR A 48 -25.23 7.99 -4.62
C THR A 48 -24.70 6.80 -5.45
N ALA A 49 -24.91 5.57 -4.99
CA ALA A 49 -24.56 4.36 -5.75
C ALA A 49 -25.39 4.25 -7.05
N LYS A 50 -26.69 4.54 -6.97
CA LYS A 50 -27.61 4.55 -8.12
C LYS A 50 -27.27 5.64 -9.15
N GLU A 51 -26.70 6.78 -8.73
CA GLU A 51 -26.15 7.78 -9.66
C GLU A 51 -24.84 7.34 -10.31
N ARG A 52 -23.92 6.68 -9.57
CA ARG A 52 -22.68 6.13 -10.14
C ARG A 52 -22.96 5.14 -11.27
N ALA A 53 -23.92 4.23 -11.09
CA ALA A 53 -24.34 3.27 -12.11
C ALA A 53 -24.91 3.94 -13.38
N LYS A 54 -25.71 5.01 -13.23
CA LYS A 54 -26.22 5.81 -14.36
C LYS A 54 -25.13 6.58 -15.11
N SER A 55 -24.10 7.05 -14.41
CA SER A 55 -22.97 7.74 -15.05
C SER A 55 -22.13 6.77 -15.91
N ARG A 56 -21.87 5.56 -15.39
CA ARG A 56 -21.11 4.50 -16.08
C ARG A 56 -21.77 4.09 -17.41
N THR A 57 -23.06 3.78 -17.37
CA THR A 57 -23.86 3.42 -18.56
C THR A 57 -24.01 4.56 -19.57
N HIS A 58 -23.82 5.83 -19.18
CA HIS A 58 -23.85 6.96 -20.11
C HIS A 58 -22.55 7.16 -20.89
N LEU A 59 -21.40 6.70 -20.34
CA LEU A 59 -20.10 6.74 -21.01
C LEU A 59 -19.96 5.63 -22.06
N GLU A 60 -20.38 4.40 -21.72
CA GLU A 60 -20.36 3.25 -22.63
C GLU A 60 -21.19 3.48 -23.90
N ASN A 61 -22.28 4.26 -23.81
CA ASN A 61 -23.11 4.65 -24.95
C ASN A 61 -22.60 5.90 -25.70
N SER A 62 -21.37 6.36 -25.47
CA SER A 62 -20.83 7.60 -26.07
C SER A 62 -19.63 7.41 -27.01
N SER A 63 -19.13 6.18 -27.18
CA SER A 63 -17.99 5.85 -28.05
C SER A 63 -18.36 5.52 -29.51
N ASP A 64 -19.64 5.24 -29.80
CA ASP A 64 -20.11 4.87 -31.15
C ASP A 64 -20.62 6.08 -31.97
N ASP A 65 -19.70 6.89 -32.54
CA ASP A 65 -19.93 7.49 -33.86
C ASP A 65 -18.61 7.91 -34.57
N THR A 66 -18.65 7.94 -35.90
CA THR A 66 -17.72 8.58 -36.85
C THR A 66 -16.33 7.94 -37.09
N SER A 67 -16.27 6.93 -37.96
CA SER A 67 -15.42 7.00 -39.18
C SER A 67 -15.73 5.90 -40.21
N PRO A 68 -15.91 6.22 -41.51
CA PRO A 68 -16.19 5.23 -42.55
C PRO A 68 -14.99 4.93 -43.48
N ASN A 69 -14.79 3.65 -43.83
CA ASN A 69 -14.77 3.23 -45.25
C ASN A 69 -14.73 1.71 -45.47
N SER A 70 -15.26 1.29 -46.62
CA SER A 70 -15.50 -0.09 -47.06
C SER A 70 -14.34 -0.76 -47.79
N ASN A 71 -14.17 -2.09 -47.64
CA ASN A 71 -14.52 -3.03 -48.72
C ASN A 71 -14.56 -4.52 -48.27
N PRO A 72 -15.20 -5.45 -49.04
CA PRO A 72 -15.70 -6.72 -48.48
C PRO A 72 -15.19 -8.01 -49.17
N SER A 73 -15.76 -9.16 -48.74
CA SER A 73 -15.68 -10.53 -49.30
C SER A 73 -14.38 -11.30 -48.97
N THR A 74 -14.34 -12.62 -48.73
CA THR A 74 -15.33 -13.74 -48.71
C THR A 74 -15.04 -14.65 -47.48
N GLY A 75 -15.90 -15.52 -46.94
CA GLY A 75 -17.24 -15.95 -47.36
C GLY A 75 -17.36 -17.46 -47.59
N THR A 76 -17.39 -18.29 -46.53
CA THR A 76 -17.83 -19.71 -46.57
C THR A 76 -18.34 -20.21 -45.21
N THR A 77 -19.26 -21.16 -45.23
CA THR A 77 -19.98 -21.75 -44.08
C THR A 77 -19.70 -23.25 -43.92
N SER A 78 -19.72 -23.77 -42.69
CA SER A 78 -20.22 -25.13 -42.41
C SER A 78 -20.48 -25.34 -40.92
N ASP A 79 -21.67 -25.80 -40.58
CA ASP A 79 -22.08 -26.18 -39.22
C ASP A 79 -21.44 -27.49 -38.75
N ASN A 80 -21.41 -27.70 -37.42
CA ASN A 80 -21.90 -28.97 -36.88
C ASN A 80 -22.33 -28.84 -35.41
N MET A 81 -23.36 -29.59 -35.02
CA MET A 81 -23.88 -29.64 -33.64
C MET A 81 -23.21 -30.76 -32.83
N GLY A 82 -23.17 -30.59 -31.50
CA GLY A 82 -22.82 -31.65 -30.55
C GLY A 82 -23.25 -31.26 -29.13
N GLU A 83 -24.42 -31.72 -28.69
CA GLU A 83 -24.88 -31.58 -27.31
C GLU A 83 -24.21 -32.63 -26.40
N SER A 84 -23.76 -32.21 -25.21
CA SER A 84 -23.53 -33.10 -24.08
C SER A 84 -23.62 -32.33 -22.77
N ASP A 85 -24.50 -32.76 -21.85
CA ASP A 85 -24.71 -32.09 -20.56
C ASP A 85 -23.43 -32.06 -19.69
N GLY A 86 -23.13 -30.89 -19.14
CA GLY A 86 -22.00 -30.65 -18.23
C GLY A 86 -22.41 -29.69 -17.11
N ASN A 87 -22.39 -30.19 -15.87
CA ASN A 87 -22.84 -29.47 -14.67
C ASN A 87 -22.07 -28.15 -14.46
N ALA A 88 -22.76 -27.01 -14.56
CA ALA A 88 -22.12 -25.69 -14.56
C ALA A 88 -21.69 -25.24 -13.15
N SER A 89 -20.44 -25.52 -12.79
CA SER A 89 -19.71 -24.70 -11.80
C SER A 89 -19.28 -23.39 -12.48
N GLN A 90 -19.85 -22.25 -12.06
CA GLN A 90 -19.34 -20.95 -12.48
C GLN A 90 -18.02 -20.67 -11.76
N GLY A 91 -16.92 -21.08 -12.38
CA GLY A 91 -15.56 -20.78 -11.95
C GLY A 91 -15.02 -19.48 -12.53
N LEU A 92 -13.91 -19.04 -11.98
CA LEU A 92 -13.03 -17.99 -12.51
C LEU A 92 -12.74 -18.25 -14.01
N ALA A 93 -12.65 -17.19 -14.82
CA ALA A 93 -12.29 -17.33 -16.23
C ALA A 93 -10.91 -17.98 -16.40
N ASP A 94 -10.84 -19.03 -17.21
CA ASP A 94 -9.62 -19.82 -17.41
C ASP A 94 -8.49 -18.98 -18.02
N GLU A 95 -7.34 -18.91 -17.35
CA GLU A 95 -6.20 -18.10 -17.81
C GLU A 95 -5.57 -18.63 -19.12
N ASP A 96 -5.90 -19.86 -19.50
CA ASP A 96 -5.53 -20.51 -20.78
C ASP A 96 -6.15 -19.83 -22.03
N GLU A 97 -7.17 -18.96 -21.88
CA GLU A 97 -7.69 -18.16 -23.00
C GLU A 97 -6.64 -17.21 -23.59
N PHE A 98 -5.63 -16.79 -22.81
CA PHE A 98 -4.59 -15.88 -23.27
C PHE A 98 -3.42 -16.63 -23.91
N HIS A 99 -3.51 -16.88 -25.21
CA HIS A 99 -2.50 -17.56 -26.03
C HIS A 99 -1.16 -16.79 -26.24
N ASP A 100 -0.71 -15.98 -25.27
CA ASP A 100 0.59 -15.30 -25.31
C ASP A 100 1.76 -16.14 -24.76
N GLY A 101 1.47 -17.28 -24.13
CA GLY A 101 2.48 -18.20 -23.63
C GLY A 101 3.41 -17.58 -22.57
N LEU A 102 2.89 -16.71 -21.72
CA LEU A 102 3.57 -16.31 -20.49
C LEU A 102 3.44 -17.41 -19.42
N PRO A 103 4.44 -17.57 -18.51
CA PRO A 103 4.35 -18.54 -17.43
C PRO A 103 3.27 -18.17 -16.40
N THR A 104 2.52 -19.16 -15.93
CA THR A 104 1.47 -19.05 -14.90
C THR A 104 1.77 -19.86 -13.63
N THR A 105 2.71 -20.80 -13.69
CA THR A 105 3.14 -21.69 -12.60
C THR A 105 4.64 -21.60 -12.34
N PHE A 106 5.09 -21.96 -11.15
CA PHE A 106 6.52 -22.12 -10.88
C PHE A 106 7.10 -23.32 -11.65
N ASP A 107 8.20 -23.10 -12.38
CA ASP A 107 9.07 -24.14 -12.92
C ASP A 107 10.50 -23.88 -12.44
N GLU A 108 11.06 -24.85 -11.71
CA GLU A 108 12.43 -24.78 -11.19
C GLU A 108 13.47 -24.79 -12.31
N ALA A 109 13.18 -25.38 -13.47
CA ALA A 109 14.06 -25.34 -14.64
C ALA A 109 14.15 -23.95 -15.29
N LEU A 110 13.20 -23.06 -14.98
CA LEU A 110 13.19 -21.66 -15.43
C LEU A 110 13.71 -20.68 -14.37
N PHE A 111 13.96 -21.13 -13.13
CA PHE A 111 14.34 -20.23 -12.03
C PHE A 111 15.81 -19.75 -12.19
N PRO A 112 16.08 -18.47 -12.54
CA PRO A 112 17.39 -18.03 -13.01
C PRO A 112 18.50 -18.16 -11.97
N GLU A 113 19.72 -18.50 -12.42
CA GLU A 113 20.89 -18.62 -11.54
C GLU A 113 21.20 -17.30 -10.81
N SER A 114 21.02 -16.14 -11.46
CA SER A 114 21.15 -14.83 -10.83
C SER A 114 20.14 -14.59 -9.70
N SER A 115 18.89 -15.05 -9.88
CA SER A 115 17.85 -15.00 -8.84
C SER A 115 18.18 -15.94 -7.67
N GLN A 116 18.70 -17.12 -7.97
CA GLN A 116 19.21 -18.05 -6.96
C GLN A 116 20.41 -17.47 -6.20
N GLU A 117 21.33 -16.76 -6.86
CA GLU A 117 22.45 -16.07 -6.21
C GLU A 117 21.97 -14.95 -5.27
N ILE A 118 20.97 -14.16 -5.70
CA ILE A 118 20.31 -13.15 -4.85
C ILE A 118 19.75 -13.80 -3.59
N LEU A 119 19.01 -14.92 -3.68
CA LEU A 119 18.55 -15.63 -2.48
C LEU A 119 19.71 -16.23 -1.66
N ARG A 120 20.67 -16.88 -2.31
CA ARG A 120 21.81 -17.59 -1.68
C ARG A 120 22.70 -16.66 -0.86
N ALA A 121 22.91 -15.43 -1.33
CA ALA A 121 23.66 -14.39 -0.62
C ALA A 121 22.93 -13.88 0.64
N ARG A 122 21.63 -14.18 0.78
CA ARG A 122 20.69 -13.35 1.54
C ARG A 122 19.88 -14.10 2.58
N ILE A 123 19.52 -15.35 2.30
CA ILE A 123 19.05 -16.36 3.29
C ILE A 123 20.12 -17.41 3.62
N GLY A 124 21.19 -17.49 2.81
CA GLY A 124 22.23 -18.50 2.91
C GLY A 124 21.87 -19.80 2.20
N ALA A 125 22.87 -20.48 1.62
CA ALA A 125 22.68 -21.69 0.81
C ALA A 125 21.74 -22.72 1.46
N LYS A 126 22.02 -23.14 2.72
CA LYS A 126 21.18 -24.14 3.41
C LYS A 126 19.69 -23.75 3.50
N ALA A 127 19.37 -22.47 3.69
CA ALA A 127 17.98 -22.03 3.77
C ALA A 127 17.31 -22.04 2.39
N LEU A 128 18.06 -21.71 1.33
CA LEU A 128 17.62 -21.84 -0.06
C LEU A 128 17.42 -23.32 -0.44
N ASP A 129 18.41 -24.17 -0.19
CA ASP A 129 18.37 -25.61 -0.48
C ASP A 129 17.12 -26.24 0.17
N SER A 130 16.84 -25.88 1.43
CA SER A 130 15.70 -26.35 2.21
C SER A 130 14.36 -25.79 1.74
N TYR A 131 14.30 -24.50 1.39
CA TYR A 131 13.12 -23.85 0.78
C TYR A 131 12.77 -24.46 -0.59
N MET A 132 13.78 -24.90 -1.34
CA MET A 132 13.60 -25.52 -2.66
C MET A 132 13.18 -27.00 -2.55
N ASN A 133 13.85 -27.79 -1.70
CA ASN A 133 13.83 -29.27 -1.77
C ASN A 133 13.30 -30.02 -0.53
N ASP A 134 13.48 -29.51 0.70
CA ASP A 134 13.42 -30.37 1.90
C ASP A 134 12.01 -30.54 2.50
N ASP A 135 11.12 -29.56 2.30
CA ASP A 135 9.82 -29.46 2.99
C ASP A 135 8.67 -29.42 1.96
N PRO A 136 7.89 -30.51 1.81
CA PRO A 136 6.75 -30.55 0.90
C PRO A 136 5.74 -29.42 1.11
N THR A 137 5.51 -29.02 2.36
CA THR A 137 4.63 -27.89 2.72
C THR A 137 5.15 -26.58 2.16
N ALA A 138 6.47 -26.39 2.15
CA ALA A 138 7.11 -25.20 1.56
C ALA A 138 7.13 -25.27 0.03
N ILE A 139 7.19 -26.45 -0.57
CA ILE A 139 7.12 -26.65 -2.03
C ILE A 139 5.72 -26.27 -2.54
N ASP A 140 4.66 -26.81 -1.93
CA ASP A 140 3.28 -26.51 -2.34
C ASP A 140 2.95 -25.03 -2.13
N ALA A 141 3.29 -24.48 -0.95
CA ALA A 141 3.10 -23.06 -0.66
C ALA A 141 3.91 -22.16 -1.62
N ARG A 142 5.15 -22.53 -1.99
CA ARG A 142 5.96 -21.83 -3.00
C ARG A 142 5.28 -21.84 -4.36
N ALA A 143 4.75 -22.98 -4.79
CA ALA A 143 4.11 -23.12 -6.09
C ALA A 143 2.85 -22.22 -6.19
N GLU A 144 1.99 -22.23 -5.17
CA GLU A 144 0.82 -21.35 -5.09
C GLU A 144 1.23 -19.86 -5.07
N SER A 145 2.21 -19.53 -4.23
CA SER A 145 2.75 -18.17 -4.05
C SER A 145 3.30 -17.57 -5.34
N VAL A 146 4.15 -18.33 -6.05
CA VAL A 146 4.73 -17.88 -7.31
C VAL A 146 3.66 -17.85 -8.41
N ALA A 147 2.72 -18.80 -8.45
CA ALA A 147 1.61 -18.74 -9.40
C ALA A 147 0.77 -17.47 -9.22
N TYR A 148 0.44 -17.08 -7.98
CA TYR A 148 -0.23 -15.79 -7.72
C TYR A 148 0.60 -14.60 -8.24
N ILE A 149 1.90 -14.58 -7.95
CA ILE A 149 2.80 -13.52 -8.42
C ILE A 149 2.88 -13.46 -9.96
N LEU A 150 2.88 -14.61 -10.64
CA LEU A 150 2.87 -14.70 -12.10
C LEU A 150 1.55 -14.21 -12.71
N ARG A 151 0.39 -14.49 -12.09
CA ARG A 151 -0.90 -13.90 -12.51
C ARG A 151 -0.86 -12.36 -12.46
N GLN A 152 -0.28 -11.79 -11.40
CA GLN A 152 -0.11 -10.35 -11.29
C GLN A 152 0.92 -9.80 -12.31
N ALA A 153 2.00 -10.53 -12.57
CA ALA A 153 3.01 -10.16 -13.57
C ALA A 153 2.44 -10.16 -15.00
N ASN A 154 1.66 -11.19 -15.34
CA ASN A 154 0.91 -11.30 -16.60
C ASN A 154 -0.07 -10.14 -16.76
N THR A 155 -0.83 -9.82 -15.72
CA THR A 155 -1.76 -8.69 -15.71
C THR A 155 -1.04 -7.35 -15.92
N ALA A 156 0.10 -7.15 -15.26
CA ALA A 156 0.93 -5.95 -15.38
C ALA A 156 1.62 -5.81 -16.76
N TYR A 157 2.00 -6.93 -17.38
CA TYR A 157 2.58 -6.96 -18.73
C TYR A 157 1.54 -6.69 -19.82
N ARG A 158 0.38 -7.39 -19.74
CA ARG A 158 -0.74 -7.29 -20.70
C ARG A 158 -1.38 -5.90 -20.71
N ASN A 159 -1.27 -5.15 -19.60
CA ASN A 159 -1.74 -3.78 -19.50
C ASN A 159 -1.08 -2.84 -20.55
N ASP A 160 -1.92 -2.20 -21.36
CA ASP A 160 -1.59 -1.31 -22.46
C ASP A 160 -1.64 0.18 -22.09
N THR A 161 -2.36 0.58 -21.03
CA THR A 161 -2.46 1.95 -20.47
C THR A 161 -1.20 2.79 -20.69
N VAL A 162 -1.32 3.96 -21.33
CA VAL A 162 -0.19 4.88 -21.51
C VAL A 162 0.16 5.56 -20.18
N TYR A 163 1.40 5.42 -19.71
CA TYR A 163 1.84 6.01 -18.45
C TYR A 163 2.46 7.38 -18.66
N SER A 164 1.62 8.41 -18.57
CA SER A 164 2.08 9.79 -18.65
C SER A 164 1.23 10.78 -17.88
N VAL A 165 1.89 11.73 -17.23
CA VAL A 165 1.26 12.94 -16.67
C VAL A 165 0.65 13.85 -17.73
N VAL A 166 0.96 13.70 -19.02
CA VAL A 166 0.43 14.63 -20.04
C VAL A 166 -1.06 14.39 -20.35
N ILE A 167 -1.61 13.26 -19.88
CA ILE A 167 -2.99 12.81 -20.08
C ILE A 167 -3.91 13.45 -19.03
N LYS A 168 -3.98 14.79 -19.02
CA LYS A 168 -4.86 15.58 -18.15
C LYS A 168 -5.73 16.56 -18.94
N PRO A 169 -7.03 16.70 -18.63
CA PRO A 169 -7.96 17.49 -19.43
C PRO A 169 -7.61 18.99 -19.37
N LYS A 170 -7.92 19.74 -20.44
CA LYS A 170 -7.57 21.18 -20.55
C LYS A 170 -8.11 22.04 -19.40
N SER A 171 -9.22 21.63 -18.79
CA SER A 171 -9.85 22.25 -17.62
C SER A 171 -9.16 21.95 -16.28
N LYS A 172 -8.10 21.13 -16.28
CA LYS A 172 -7.37 20.65 -15.09
C LYS A 172 -5.84 20.72 -15.25
N ARG A 173 -5.33 21.55 -16.16
CA ARG A 173 -3.89 21.84 -16.22
C ARG A 173 -3.40 22.45 -14.90
N PRO A 174 -2.16 22.17 -14.46
CA PRO A 174 -1.59 22.81 -13.29
C PRO A 174 -1.42 24.33 -13.50
N PRO A 175 -1.34 25.12 -12.42
CA PRO A 175 -1.11 26.57 -12.44
C PRO A 175 0.10 27.07 -13.26
N SER A 176 1.12 26.24 -13.52
CA SER A 176 2.23 26.58 -14.44
C SER A 176 1.81 26.68 -15.91
N GLY A 177 0.74 26.00 -16.31
CA GLY A 177 0.34 25.81 -17.71
C GLY A 177 1.12 24.71 -18.44
N ASP A 178 2.24 24.27 -17.90
CA ASP A 178 2.98 23.08 -18.35
C ASP A 178 2.12 21.82 -18.18
N ILE A 179 2.27 20.86 -19.08
CA ILE A 179 1.55 19.59 -19.05
C ILE A 179 2.36 18.47 -18.37
N HIS A 180 3.69 18.63 -18.30
CA HIS A 180 4.65 17.70 -17.67
C HIS A 180 4.72 17.84 -16.14
N ASP A 181 4.15 18.91 -15.58
CA ASP A 181 4.02 19.06 -14.13
C ASP A 181 2.97 18.10 -13.56
N TYR A 182 3.40 17.23 -12.63
CA TYR A 182 2.54 16.30 -11.90
C TYR A 182 1.44 17.03 -11.14
N THR A 183 0.21 16.53 -11.23
CA THR A 183 -0.97 17.11 -10.56
C THR A 183 -1.84 16.02 -9.94
N SER A 184 -2.13 16.11 -8.65
CA SER A 184 -3.17 15.31 -7.99
C SER A 184 -4.10 16.23 -7.19
N LEU A 185 -5.39 15.91 -7.05
CA LEU A 185 -6.36 16.80 -6.39
C LEU A 185 -6.63 16.40 -4.93
N ALA A 186 -6.84 17.39 -4.06
CA ALA A 186 -7.11 17.16 -2.65
C ALA A 186 -8.48 16.47 -2.42
N ARG A 187 -8.45 15.19 -2.01
CA ARG A 187 -9.61 14.27 -1.88
C ARG A 187 -10.90 14.87 -1.28
N TYR A 188 -10.80 15.76 -0.29
CA TYR A 188 -11.96 16.33 0.44
C TYR A 188 -12.32 17.77 0.04
N TYR A 189 -11.90 18.24 -1.13
CA TYR A 189 -12.15 19.61 -1.60
C TYR A 189 -13.07 19.61 -2.83
N TRP A 190 -14.13 20.41 -2.80
CA TRP A 190 -15.21 20.46 -3.80
C TRP A 190 -15.39 21.87 -4.37
N LYS A 191 -16.10 21.98 -5.50
CA LYS A 191 -16.48 23.27 -6.11
C LYS A 191 -17.18 24.17 -5.09
N ASN A 192 -16.72 25.42 -5.00
CA ASN A 192 -17.23 26.41 -4.08
C ASN A 192 -18.59 26.96 -4.54
N PRO A 193 -19.70 26.77 -3.80
CA PRO A 193 -21.01 27.29 -4.20
C PRO A 193 -21.12 28.82 -4.12
N ASP A 194 -20.22 29.49 -3.38
CA ASP A 194 -20.23 30.94 -3.17
C ASP A 194 -19.51 31.72 -4.28
N THR A 195 -18.88 31.05 -5.25
CA THR A 195 -18.15 31.69 -6.37
C THR A 195 -18.68 31.26 -7.74
N LYS A 196 -18.55 32.15 -8.74
CA LYS A 196 -19.18 31.98 -10.06
C LYS A 196 -18.57 30.89 -10.94
N ASP A 197 -17.33 30.52 -10.65
CA ASP A 197 -16.51 29.52 -11.33
C ASP A 197 -16.32 28.24 -10.49
N GLY A 198 -16.78 28.24 -9.24
CA GLY A 198 -16.56 27.16 -8.28
C GLY A 198 -15.16 27.14 -7.66
N LEU A 199 -14.36 28.20 -7.82
CA LEU A 199 -12.96 28.26 -7.38
C LEU A 199 -12.72 29.29 -6.24
N PRO A 200 -11.65 29.14 -5.44
CA PRO A 200 -10.92 27.89 -5.22
C PRO A 200 -11.81 26.87 -4.50
N TYR A 201 -11.51 25.58 -4.64
CA TYR A 201 -12.30 24.53 -4.01
C TYR A 201 -12.30 24.63 -2.46
N VAL A 202 -13.41 24.23 -1.83
CA VAL A 202 -13.65 24.32 -0.38
C VAL A 202 -13.76 22.93 0.26
N ARG A 203 -13.38 22.83 1.53
CA ARG A 203 -13.22 21.56 2.25
C ARG A 203 -14.55 21.02 2.79
N HIS A 204 -14.93 19.83 2.35
CA HIS A 204 -16.03 19.04 2.94
C HIS A 204 -15.44 17.76 3.53
N ASP A 205 -15.17 17.77 4.83
CA ASP A 205 -14.45 16.69 5.51
C ASP A 205 -15.16 15.33 5.40
N GLY A 206 -14.40 14.25 5.27
CA GLY A 206 -14.91 12.89 5.05
C GLY A 206 -15.60 12.63 3.70
N LYS A 207 -15.99 13.67 2.93
CA LYS A 207 -16.70 13.51 1.65
C LYS A 207 -15.71 13.55 0.48
N ALA A 208 -15.34 12.38 -0.04
CA ALA A 208 -14.41 12.27 -1.16
C ALA A 208 -15.02 12.81 -2.47
N ASN A 209 -14.36 13.78 -3.11
CA ASN A 209 -14.80 14.39 -4.36
C ASN A 209 -14.34 13.54 -5.57
N PRO A 210 -15.25 12.94 -6.37
CA PRO A 210 -14.89 12.11 -7.52
C PRO A 210 -14.19 12.88 -8.65
N ASP A 211 -14.22 14.21 -8.63
CA ASP A 211 -13.45 15.07 -9.55
C ASP A 211 -11.92 14.89 -9.38
N MET A 212 -11.43 14.20 -8.34
CA MET A 212 -10.03 13.74 -8.30
C MET A 212 -9.70 12.74 -9.42
N GLU A 213 -10.65 11.89 -9.83
CA GLU A 213 -10.52 10.99 -10.99
C GLU A 213 -10.60 11.72 -12.34
N SER A 214 -10.59 13.07 -12.36
CA SER A 214 -10.39 13.85 -13.58
C SER A 214 -8.91 14.13 -13.89
N VAL A 215 -7.98 13.81 -12.98
CA VAL A 215 -6.54 13.97 -13.17
C VAL A 215 -5.84 12.69 -12.74
N TRP A 216 -5.38 11.91 -13.71
CA TRP A 216 -5.02 10.50 -13.48
C TRP A 216 -3.59 10.31 -12.97
N ASP A 217 -2.76 11.36 -12.90
CA ASP A 217 -1.34 11.29 -12.51
C ASP A 217 -1.12 10.49 -11.21
N TYR A 218 -1.98 10.66 -10.21
CA TYR A 218 -1.95 9.90 -8.94
C TYR A 218 -2.05 8.39 -9.15
N ARG A 219 -3.07 7.97 -9.91
CA ARG A 219 -3.35 6.57 -10.20
C ARG A 219 -2.27 5.99 -11.11
N LEU A 220 -1.87 6.71 -12.15
CA LEU A 220 -0.85 6.28 -13.11
C LEU A 220 0.54 6.15 -12.45
N LEU A 221 0.98 7.09 -11.61
CA LEU A 221 2.24 7.02 -10.86
C LEU A 221 2.30 5.76 -9.98
N ARG A 222 1.23 5.51 -9.22
CA ARG A 222 1.16 4.37 -8.30
C ARG A 222 1.00 3.05 -9.06
N LYS A 223 0.35 3.07 -10.23
CA LYS A 223 0.16 1.91 -11.12
C LYS A 223 1.42 1.57 -11.92
N VAL A 224 2.24 2.54 -12.36
CA VAL A 224 3.54 2.24 -12.99
C VAL A 224 4.49 1.59 -11.98
N PHE A 225 4.56 2.10 -10.75
CA PHE A 225 5.33 1.45 -9.68
C PHE A 225 4.83 0.03 -9.38
N ARG A 226 3.52 -0.19 -9.31
CA ARG A 226 2.90 -1.50 -9.06
C ARG A 226 3.05 -2.49 -10.22
N ASP A 227 2.98 -2.02 -11.47
CA ASP A 227 3.07 -2.92 -12.62
C ASP A 227 4.54 -3.27 -12.92
N CYS A 228 5.47 -2.32 -12.77
CA CYS A 228 6.90 -2.65 -12.69
C CYS A 228 7.19 -3.63 -11.54
N TYR A 229 6.47 -3.50 -10.42
CA TYR A 229 6.63 -4.37 -9.25
C TYR A 229 6.34 -5.84 -9.57
N TYR A 230 5.17 -6.13 -10.16
CA TYR A 230 4.83 -7.52 -10.47
C TYR A 230 5.63 -8.09 -11.64
N MET A 231 5.92 -7.29 -12.66
CA MET A 231 6.77 -7.74 -13.77
C MET A 231 8.20 -8.10 -13.32
N ALA A 232 8.80 -7.35 -12.39
CA ALA A 232 10.16 -7.62 -11.91
C ALA A 232 10.25 -8.98 -11.20
N HIS A 233 9.24 -9.28 -10.38
CA HIS A 233 9.05 -10.60 -9.80
C HIS A 233 8.83 -11.70 -10.85
N GLY A 234 8.03 -11.43 -11.88
CA GLY A 234 7.83 -12.37 -13.00
C GLY A 234 9.14 -12.75 -13.66
N TYR A 235 9.99 -11.74 -13.96
CA TYR A 235 11.35 -11.96 -14.46
C TYR A 235 12.21 -12.73 -13.45
N PHE A 236 12.19 -12.36 -12.17
CA PHE A 236 12.99 -13.01 -11.13
C PHE A 236 12.69 -14.51 -10.97
N TRP A 237 11.42 -14.93 -11.08
CA TRP A 237 11.06 -16.33 -10.91
C TRP A 237 11.22 -17.19 -12.18
N THR A 238 11.35 -16.59 -13.37
CA THR A 238 11.23 -17.34 -14.65
C THR A 238 12.23 -16.96 -15.75
N GLY A 239 12.99 -15.87 -15.59
CA GLY A 239 13.89 -15.33 -16.61
C GLY A 239 13.20 -14.74 -17.85
N GLU A 240 11.87 -14.67 -17.88
CA GLU A 240 11.08 -14.21 -19.02
C GLU A 240 11.39 -12.76 -19.39
N ALA A 241 12.12 -12.58 -20.49
CA ALA A 241 12.68 -11.30 -20.93
C ALA A 241 11.61 -10.23 -21.22
N ARG A 242 10.40 -10.64 -21.67
CA ARG A 242 9.28 -9.74 -21.97
C ARG A 242 8.91 -8.83 -20.80
N TYR A 243 9.06 -9.32 -19.56
CA TYR A 243 8.86 -8.52 -18.36
C TYR A 243 9.90 -7.39 -18.22
N ALA A 244 11.19 -7.72 -18.39
CA ALA A 244 12.28 -6.75 -18.29
C ALA A 244 12.20 -5.69 -19.41
N GLU A 245 11.85 -6.10 -20.64
CA GLU A 245 11.57 -5.21 -21.76
C GLU A 245 10.45 -4.22 -21.45
N LYS A 246 9.33 -4.71 -20.89
CA LYS A 246 8.17 -3.89 -20.55
C LYS A 246 8.46 -2.95 -19.36
N ILE A 247 9.24 -3.36 -18.36
CA ILE A 247 9.71 -2.47 -17.27
C ILE A 247 10.56 -1.33 -17.82
N VAL A 248 11.57 -1.64 -18.63
CA VAL A 248 12.45 -0.63 -19.28
C VAL A 248 11.62 0.38 -20.08
N TYR A 249 10.65 -0.11 -20.85
CA TYR A 249 9.70 0.74 -21.58
C TYR A 249 8.86 1.63 -20.65
N ARG A 250 8.20 1.08 -19.64
CA ARG A 250 7.32 1.86 -18.72
C ARG A 250 8.08 2.89 -17.87
N VAL A 251 9.33 2.61 -17.51
CA VAL A 251 10.20 3.54 -16.77
C VAL A 251 10.61 4.71 -17.68
N LYS A 252 10.98 4.46 -18.95
CA LYS A 252 11.24 5.51 -19.93
C LYS A 252 10.00 6.37 -20.20
N GLU A 253 8.86 5.73 -20.43
CA GLU A 253 7.57 6.37 -20.74
C GLU A 253 7.17 7.43 -19.70
N TRP A 254 7.30 7.12 -18.39
CA TRP A 254 6.93 8.04 -17.31
C TRP A 254 8.01 9.08 -16.96
N PHE A 255 9.30 8.75 -17.05
CA PHE A 255 10.37 9.59 -16.49
C PHE A 255 11.26 10.30 -17.53
N LEU A 256 11.43 9.74 -18.73
CA LEU A 256 12.53 10.11 -19.63
C LEU A 256 12.10 10.49 -21.05
N ASP A 257 11.02 9.90 -21.58
CA ASP A 257 10.59 10.13 -22.96
C ASP A 257 9.97 11.54 -23.11
N GLU A 258 10.54 12.36 -24.01
CA GLU A 258 10.23 13.81 -24.14
C GLU A 258 8.72 14.10 -24.22
N ALA A 259 7.97 13.28 -24.96
CA ALA A 259 6.53 13.47 -25.18
C ALA A 259 5.64 13.15 -23.95
N THR A 260 6.15 12.44 -22.95
CA THR A 260 5.33 11.84 -21.88
C THR A 260 5.87 12.02 -20.47
N HIS A 261 7.15 12.40 -20.31
CA HIS A 261 7.82 12.46 -19.02
C HIS A 261 7.13 13.37 -17.97
N MET A 262 7.31 13.02 -16.71
CA MET A 262 7.00 13.85 -15.54
C MET A 262 8.16 14.81 -15.22
N ASN A 263 7.87 16.07 -14.89
CA ASN A 263 8.87 16.99 -14.33
C ASN A 263 9.31 16.53 -12.92
N PRO A 264 10.59 16.70 -12.50
CA PRO A 264 11.11 16.22 -11.22
C PRO A 264 10.65 17.05 -10.00
N ASN A 265 9.34 17.17 -9.79
CA ASN A 265 8.72 17.87 -8.66
C ASN A 265 7.30 17.37 -8.37
N LEU A 266 6.76 17.64 -7.18
CA LEU A 266 5.35 17.41 -6.81
C LEU A 266 4.65 18.73 -6.42
N LYS A 267 5.00 19.84 -7.08
CA LYS A 267 4.51 21.20 -6.74
C LYS A 267 2.99 21.32 -6.76
N TYR A 268 2.28 20.47 -7.49
CA TYR A 268 0.82 20.43 -7.55
C TYR A 268 0.23 19.08 -7.08
N GLY A 269 0.97 18.34 -6.25
CA GLY A 269 0.43 17.23 -5.48
C GLY A 269 -0.59 17.72 -4.44
N SER A 270 -1.69 16.97 -4.28
CA SER A 270 -2.83 17.27 -3.40
C SER A 270 -3.35 18.71 -3.53
N LEU A 271 -3.41 19.22 -4.76
CA LEU A 271 -3.87 20.55 -5.15
C LEU A 271 -5.33 20.80 -4.73
N ILE A 272 -5.58 21.91 -4.05
CA ILE A 272 -6.92 22.48 -3.92
C ILE A 272 -7.21 23.19 -5.24
N PHE A 273 -8.11 22.66 -6.06
CA PHE A 273 -8.25 23.18 -7.42
C PHE A 273 -8.66 24.67 -7.41
N GLY A 274 -7.85 25.51 -8.06
CA GLY A 274 -7.93 26.97 -7.99
C GLY A 274 -6.92 27.66 -7.06
N THR A 275 -6.02 26.95 -6.38
CA THR A 275 -4.84 27.54 -5.70
C THR A 275 -3.58 27.55 -6.58
N GLU A 276 -2.60 28.39 -6.24
CA GLU A 276 -1.36 28.56 -7.03
C GLU A 276 -0.36 27.39 -6.88
N MET A 277 -0.44 26.63 -5.79
CA MET A 277 0.41 25.46 -5.50
C MET A 277 -0.40 24.36 -4.79
N GLY A 278 0.19 23.16 -4.75
CA GLY A 278 -0.27 21.98 -4.03
C GLY A 278 -0.07 22.07 -2.51
N ARG A 279 0.03 20.91 -1.85
CA ARG A 279 0.12 20.81 -0.39
C ARG A 279 1.11 19.73 0.04
N ALA A 280 1.55 19.80 1.30
CA ALA A 280 2.46 18.84 1.92
C ALA A 280 2.03 17.38 1.67
N GLU A 281 0.74 17.07 1.88
CA GLU A 281 0.20 15.72 1.74
C GLU A 281 0.24 15.14 0.31
N GLY A 282 0.58 15.95 -0.70
CA GLY A 282 0.85 15.47 -2.06
C GLY A 282 2.23 14.86 -2.24
N VAL A 283 3.17 15.11 -1.32
CA VAL A 283 4.50 14.49 -1.33
C VAL A 283 4.42 13.01 -0.94
N LEU A 284 3.39 12.60 -0.20
CA LEU A 284 3.03 11.21 0.02
C LEU A 284 2.79 10.43 -1.28
N ASP A 285 2.35 11.06 -2.38
CA ASP A 285 1.93 10.35 -3.60
C ASP A 285 3.05 9.48 -4.22
N MET A 286 4.32 9.87 -3.98
CA MET A 286 5.54 9.18 -4.41
C MET A 286 5.96 8.00 -3.51
N PHE A 287 5.27 7.71 -2.40
CA PHE A 287 5.81 6.80 -1.36
C PHE A 287 6.17 5.39 -1.85
N LYS A 288 5.55 4.90 -2.94
CA LYS A 288 5.79 3.58 -3.51
C LYS A 288 7.01 3.51 -4.44
N VAL A 289 7.75 4.61 -4.63
CA VAL A 289 8.88 4.66 -5.59
C VAL A 289 9.96 3.60 -5.33
N PHE A 290 10.12 3.15 -4.08
CA PHE A 290 11.00 2.03 -3.71
C PHE A 290 10.75 0.79 -4.58
N ALA A 291 9.48 0.48 -4.89
CA ALA A 291 9.07 -0.65 -5.71
C ALA A 291 9.64 -0.61 -7.14
N MET A 292 9.93 0.58 -7.68
CA MET A 292 10.54 0.74 -8.99
C MET A 292 12.06 0.58 -8.93
N PHE A 293 12.73 1.07 -7.88
CA PHE A 293 14.17 0.86 -7.72
C PHE A 293 14.48 -0.60 -7.45
N ASP A 294 13.70 -1.23 -6.57
CA ASP A 294 13.63 -2.68 -6.40
C ASP A 294 13.45 -3.37 -7.77
N ALA A 295 12.54 -2.90 -8.63
CA ALA A 295 12.25 -3.54 -9.92
C ALA A 295 13.45 -3.47 -10.87
N LEU A 296 14.04 -2.27 -11.01
CA LEU A 296 15.24 -2.03 -11.81
C LEU A 296 16.43 -2.87 -11.31
N LYS A 297 16.57 -3.04 -10.00
CA LYS A 297 17.63 -3.86 -9.41
C LYS A 297 17.39 -5.38 -9.61
N MET A 298 16.14 -5.82 -9.71
CA MET A 298 15.79 -7.21 -10.05
C MET A 298 16.09 -7.57 -11.52
N ILE A 299 15.97 -6.60 -12.43
CA ILE A 299 16.29 -6.77 -13.87
C ILE A 299 17.69 -6.26 -14.24
N GLU A 300 18.56 -6.02 -13.26
CA GLU A 300 19.92 -5.54 -13.48
C GLU A 300 20.70 -6.54 -14.34
N GLY A 301 21.41 -6.04 -15.36
CA GLY A 301 22.15 -6.90 -16.30
C GLY A 301 21.29 -7.68 -17.30
N SER A 302 19.96 -7.56 -17.27
CA SER A 302 19.07 -8.12 -18.32
C SER A 302 19.40 -7.55 -19.71
N ALA A 303 19.13 -8.30 -20.77
CA ALA A 303 19.36 -7.85 -22.15
C ALA A 303 18.60 -6.55 -22.48
N ALA A 304 17.39 -6.38 -21.95
CA ALA A 304 16.59 -5.16 -22.06
C ALA A 304 17.30 -3.94 -21.46
N MET A 305 17.86 -4.07 -20.25
CA MET A 305 18.60 -2.98 -19.62
C MET A 305 19.95 -2.71 -20.31
N GLN A 306 20.63 -3.75 -20.79
CA GLN A 306 21.88 -3.60 -21.56
C GLN A 306 21.67 -2.86 -22.91
N ALA A 307 20.49 -2.99 -23.53
CA ALA A 307 20.14 -2.28 -24.75
C ALA A 307 19.90 -0.77 -24.55
N GLU A 308 19.61 -0.34 -23.31
CA GLU A 308 19.27 1.04 -22.94
C GLU A 308 20.28 1.64 -21.93
N PRO A 309 21.59 1.69 -22.26
CA PRO A 309 22.67 1.98 -21.30
C PRO A 309 22.70 3.42 -20.77
N GLN A 310 21.77 4.28 -21.17
CA GLN A 310 21.58 5.62 -20.60
C GLN A 310 20.36 5.72 -19.68
N MET A 311 19.44 4.74 -19.67
CA MET A 311 18.22 4.81 -18.85
C MET A 311 18.53 5.02 -17.36
N ILE A 312 19.46 4.26 -16.77
CA ILE A 312 19.82 4.41 -15.36
C ILE A 312 20.54 5.75 -15.09
N PRO A 313 21.62 6.14 -15.82
CA PRO A 313 22.22 7.47 -15.68
C PRO A 313 21.25 8.65 -15.84
N ASP A 314 20.24 8.52 -16.70
CA ASP A 314 19.28 9.57 -16.99
C ASP A 314 18.20 9.66 -15.90
N LEU A 315 17.71 8.51 -15.42
CA LEU A 315 16.82 8.41 -14.27
C LEU A 315 17.50 8.88 -12.97
N GLN A 316 18.81 8.62 -12.79
CA GLN A 316 19.58 9.16 -11.67
C GLN A 316 19.72 10.68 -11.74
N ARG A 317 19.80 11.30 -12.93
CA ARG A 317 19.74 12.77 -13.05
C ARG A 317 18.35 13.29 -12.69
N TRP A 318 17.28 12.63 -13.14
CA TRP A 318 15.90 12.98 -12.76
C TRP A 318 15.71 12.97 -11.24
N PHE A 319 16.12 11.88 -10.57
CA PHE A 319 15.99 11.76 -9.12
C PHE A 319 16.95 12.66 -8.33
N THR A 320 18.11 13.02 -8.88
CA THR A 320 18.96 14.07 -8.30
C THR A 320 18.19 15.38 -8.23
N SER A 321 17.58 15.83 -9.33
CA SER A 321 16.80 17.08 -9.32
C SER A 321 15.48 17.00 -8.55
N TYR A 322 14.88 15.82 -8.42
CA TYR A 322 13.76 15.63 -7.49
C TYR A 322 14.19 15.81 -6.03
N LEU A 323 15.40 15.35 -5.64
CA LEU A 323 15.93 15.64 -4.30
C LEU A 323 16.31 17.12 -4.13
N GLU A 324 16.88 17.77 -5.15
CA GLU A 324 17.11 19.22 -5.13
C GLU A 324 15.81 20.01 -4.90
N TRP A 325 14.68 19.54 -5.45
CA TRP A 325 13.36 20.09 -5.17
C TRP A 325 12.82 19.73 -3.78
N ILE A 326 12.96 18.48 -3.33
CA ILE A 326 12.36 18.00 -2.07
C ILE A 326 13.02 18.63 -0.83
N ASP A 327 14.33 18.91 -0.88
CA ASP A 327 15.04 19.63 0.18
C ASP A 327 14.77 21.15 0.17
N ALA A 328 14.37 21.72 -0.97
CA ALA A 328 14.08 23.15 -1.13
C ALA A 328 12.60 23.52 -0.92
N SER A 329 11.67 22.58 -1.08
CA SER A 329 10.21 22.83 -1.01
C SER A 329 9.73 23.03 0.44
N PRO A 330 8.98 24.12 0.73
CA PRO A 330 8.28 24.29 2.00
C PRO A 330 7.21 23.22 2.27
N GLU A 331 6.59 22.68 1.22
CA GLU A 331 5.57 21.63 1.27
C GLU A 331 6.20 20.30 1.65
N ALA A 332 7.29 19.91 0.99
CA ALA A 332 8.08 18.74 1.33
C ALA A 332 8.73 18.85 2.73
N THR A 333 9.17 20.06 3.13
CA THR A 333 9.64 20.34 4.49
C THR A 333 8.54 20.12 5.53
N GLN A 334 7.28 20.43 5.23
CA GLN A 334 6.15 20.12 6.12
C GLN A 334 5.90 18.61 6.19
N GLU A 335 5.93 17.90 5.06
CA GLU A 335 5.74 16.44 5.00
C GLU A 335 6.84 15.69 5.79
N ARG A 336 8.11 16.05 5.57
CA ARG A 336 9.27 15.54 6.33
C ARG A 336 9.13 15.72 7.84
N ASN A 337 8.45 16.78 8.26
CA ASN A 337 8.22 17.15 9.66
C ASN A 337 6.87 16.66 10.22
N ALA A 338 6.09 15.89 9.46
CA ALA A 338 4.89 15.24 9.96
C ALA A 338 5.24 14.17 11.02
N HIS A 339 4.33 13.99 11.98
CA HIS A 339 4.49 13.13 13.16
C HIS A 339 3.72 11.80 13.02
N ASN A 340 3.30 11.47 11.81
CA ASN A 340 2.41 10.35 11.47
C ASN A 340 2.90 9.67 10.18
N ASN A 341 2.07 8.82 9.56
CA ASN A 341 2.33 8.10 8.31
C ASN A 341 2.96 8.95 7.20
N HIS A 342 2.59 10.23 7.05
CA HIS A 342 3.21 11.13 6.07
C HIS A 342 4.73 11.28 6.29
N GLY A 343 5.15 11.48 7.54
CA GLY A 343 6.56 11.58 7.89
C GLY A 343 7.28 10.24 7.72
N THR A 344 6.63 9.13 8.09
CA THR A 344 7.15 7.77 7.91
C THR A 344 7.42 7.45 6.44
N TYR A 345 6.42 7.68 5.58
CA TYR A 345 6.54 7.44 4.14
C TYR A 345 7.39 8.47 3.41
N PHE A 346 7.53 9.70 3.93
CA PHE A 346 8.59 10.61 3.51
C PHE A 346 9.97 9.99 3.74
N THR A 347 10.23 9.46 4.94
CA THR A 347 11.53 8.84 5.25
C THR A 347 11.80 7.62 4.36
N VAL A 348 10.78 6.77 4.12
CA VAL A 348 10.89 5.61 3.20
C VAL A 348 11.27 6.05 1.78
N GLN A 349 10.52 6.98 1.16
CA GLN A 349 10.85 7.41 -0.21
C GLN A 349 12.24 8.06 -0.28
N TYR A 350 12.59 8.87 0.72
CA TYR A 350 13.84 9.63 0.72
C TYR A 350 15.06 8.69 0.81
N ILE A 351 15.02 7.68 1.67
CA ILE A 351 16.09 6.66 1.77
C ILE A 351 16.21 5.87 0.45
N SER A 352 15.10 5.40 -0.13
CA SER A 352 15.15 4.63 -1.39
C SER A 352 15.75 5.42 -2.55
N ILE A 353 15.47 6.72 -2.63
CA ILE A 353 16.04 7.58 -3.67
C ILE A 353 17.54 7.81 -3.42
N LEU A 354 17.97 7.99 -2.16
CA LEU A 354 19.39 8.08 -1.83
C LEU A 354 20.13 6.78 -2.16
N GLU A 355 19.57 5.61 -1.86
CA GLU A 355 20.12 4.30 -2.19
C GLU A 355 20.25 4.11 -3.73
N PHE A 356 19.22 4.47 -4.50
CA PHE A 356 19.27 4.45 -5.97
C PHE A 356 20.33 5.40 -6.57
N LEU A 357 20.61 6.52 -5.89
CA LEU A 357 21.67 7.46 -6.24
C LEU A 357 23.05 7.10 -5.67
N GLY A 358 23.16 6.01 -4.90
CA GLY A 358 24.40 5.58 -4.21
C GLY A 358 24.85 6.49 -3.05
N ARG A 359 23.96 7.37 -2.56
CA ARG A 359 24.20 8.35 -1.48
C ARG A 359 24.08 7.70 -0.09
N ASN A 360 24.75 6.57 0.10
CA ASN A 360 24.53 5.65 1.23
C ASN A 360 24.86 6.26 2.61
N GLU A 361 25.82 7.18 2.70
CA GLU A 361 26.13 7.89 3.96
C GLU A 361 24.94 8.74 4.43
N GLU A 362 24.22 9.37 3.50
CA GLU A 362 23.02 10.18 3.81
C GLU A 362 21.82 9.28 4.11
N ALA A 363 21.71 8.12 3.45
CA ALA A 363 20.69 7.12 3.75
C ALA A 363 20.87 6.56 5.18
N THR A 364 22.11 6.26 5.57
CA THR A 364 22.48 5.89 6.95
C THR A 364 22.10 7.00 7.94
N ALA A 365 22.41 8.26 7.64
CA ALA A 365 22.08 9.38 8.51
C ALA A 365 20.55 9.58 8.67
N MET A 366 19.78 9.40 7.60
CA MET A 366 18.32 9.48 7.62
C MET A 366 17.68 8.27 8.36
N ALA A 367 18.29 7.09 8.29
CA ALA A 367 17.88 5.91 9.07
C ALA A 367 18.16 6.10 10.57
N GLU A 368 19.27 6.74 10.96
CA GLU A 368 19.53 7.12 12.35
C GLU A 368 18.53 8.20 12.85
N ASP A 369 18.22 9.24 12.06
CA ASP A 369 17.18 10.25 12.36
C ASP A 369 15.80 9.60 12.59
N ALA A 370 15.53 8.47 11.92
CA ALA A 370 14.27 7.73 12.05
C ALA A 370 14.07 7.05 13.42
N LYS A 371 15.12 6.82 14.22
CA LYS A 371 15.00 6.28 15.58
C LYS A 371 14.10 7.18 16.43
N ASP A 372 14.54 8.41 16.65
CA ASP A 372 13.80 9.37 17.49
C ASP A 372 12.55 9.89 16.76
N ARG A 373 12.64 10.16 15.45
CA ARG A 373 11.58 10.90 14.72
C ARG A 373 10.49 10.04 14.08
N ARG A 374 10.63 8.71 14.10
CA ARG A 374 9.63 7.75 13.63
C ARG A 374 9.29 6.75 14.72
N VAL A 375 10.03 5.64 14.85
CA VAL A 375 9.69 4.55 15.77
C VAL A 375 9.55 5.05 17.21
N GLY A 376 10.54 5.80 17.69
CA GLY A 376 10.64 6.23 19.07
C GLY A 376 9.62 7.28 19.53
N SER A 377 9.02 8.03 18.60
CA SER A 377 8.02 9.07 18.90
C SER A 377 6.61 8.77 18.40
N GLN A 378 6.41 7.77 17.54
CA GLN A 378 5.08 7.40 17.03
C GLN A 378 4.42 6.24 17.77
N ILE A 379 5.19 5.31 18.35
CA ILE A 379 4.64 4.10 19.00
C ILE A 379 4.65 4.27 20.52
N ARG A 380 3.49 4.15 21.16
CA ARG A 380 3.33 4.16 22.62
C ARG A 380 3.69 2.80 23.23
N ARG A 381 4.03 2.79 24.52
CA ARG A 381 4.39 1.61 25.35
C ARG A 381 3.51 0.35 25.22
N ASP A 382 2.24 0.47 24.84
CA ASP A 382 1.31 -0.64 24.66
C ASP A 382 1.25 -1.16 23.22
N GLY A 383 1.71 -0.36 22.25
CA GLY A 383 1.64 -0.58 20.80
C GLY A 383 0.69 0.37 20.07
N ALA A 384 -0.07 1.22 20.78
CA ALA A 384 -0.91 2.22 20.14
C ALA A 384 -0.07 3.27 19.39
N GLN A 385 -0.65 3.86 18.34
CA GLN A 385 0.00 4.86 17.48
C GLN A 385 -0.78 6.19 17.55
N PRO A 386 -0.49 7.08 18.51
CA PRO A 386 -1.43 8.14 18.90
C PRO A 386 -1.83 9.10 17.78
N HIS A 387 -0.95 9.40 16.83
CA HIS A 387 -1.28 10.27 15.69
C HIS A 387 -2.21 9.62 14.66
N GLU A 388 -2.39 8.29 14.71
CA GLU A 388 -3.28 7.53 13.83
C GLU A 388 -4.56 7.06 14.55
N THR A 389 -4.49 6.76 15.84
CA THR A 389 -5.65 6.34 16.62
C THR A 389 -6.68 7.46 16.79
N ILE A 390 -6.29 8.72 16.62
CA ILE A 390 -7.18 9.90 16.64
C ILE A 390 -7.93 10.16 15.32
N ARG A 391 -7.73 9.33 14.30
CA ARG A 391 -8.27 9.54 12.94
C ARG A 391 -9.64 8.86 12.79
N PRO A 392 -10.56 9.37 11.93
CA PRO A 392 -11.89 8.76 11.77
C PRO A 392 -11.91 7.31 11.23
N VAL A 393 -10.80 6.85 10.65
CA VAL A 393 -10.59 5.45 10.24
C VAL A 393 -9.28 4.95 10.88
N SER A 394 -9.29 4.94 12.22
CA SER A 394 -8.10 4.80 13.06
C SER A 394 -7.38 3.47 12.89
N TYR A 395 -8.09 2.36 12.66
CA TYR A 395 -7.45 1.06 12.48
C TYR A 395 -6.70 0.97 11.14
N PHE A 396 -7.30 1.49 10.05
CA PHE A 396 -6.63 1.63 8.75
C PHE A 396 -5.37 2.47 8.84
N TYR A 397 -5.45 3.68 9.42
CA TYR A 397 -4.28 4.56 9.51
C TYR A 397 -3.17 3.99 10.40
N SER A 398 -3.52 3.27 11.47
CA SER A 398 -2.56 2.57 12.32
C SER A 398 -1.88 1.41 11.58
N THR A 399 -2.63 0.67 10.75
CA THR A 399 -2.08 -0.37 9.87
C THR A 399 -1.14 0.23 8.82
N PHE A 400 -1.59 1.29 8.14
CA PHE A 400 -0.83 1.96 7.09
C PHE A 400 0.47 2.60 7.61
N ASN A 401 0.45 3.26 8.77
CA ASN A 401 1.70 3.77 9.36
C ASN A 401 2.65 2.65 9.77
N LEU A 402 2.14 1.56 10.36
CA LEU A 402 2.97 0.43 10.75
C LEU A 402 3.61 -0.26 9.54
N GLN A 403 2.91 -0.34 8.40
CA GLN A 403 3.52 -0.77 7.15
C GLN A 403 4.73 0.09 6.78
N GLY A 404 4.60 1.41 6.83
CA GLY A 404 5.70 2.35 6.61
C GLY A 404 6.85 2.16 7.61
N LEU A 405 6.56 1.95 8.89
CA LEU A 405 7.57 1.77 9.94
C LEU A 405 8.37 0.46 9.78
N MET A 406 7.72 -0.62 9.36
CA MET A 406 8.39 -1.90 9.09
C MET A 406 9.20 -1.84 7.78
N LEU A 407 8.69 -1.21 6.71
CA LEU A 407 9.46 -0.94 5.48
C LEU A 407 10.74 -0.15 5.79
N LEU A 408 10.59 0.94 6.55
CA LEU A 408 11.70 1.78 7.00
C LEU A 408 12.71 1.01 7.87
N SER A 409 12.26 0.00 8.61
CA SER A 409 13.14 -0.83 9.43
C SER A 409 13.93 -1.86 8.62
N MET A 410 13.38 -2.37 7.51
CA MET A 410 14.15 -3.17 6.55
C MET A 410 15.26 -2.34 5.89
N GLN A 411 14.96 -1.08 5.56
CA GLN A 411 15.92 -0.12 4.98
C GLN A 411 17.01 0.25 5.99
N ALA A 412 16.63 0.62 7.20
CA ALA A 412 17.57 0.92 8.28
C ALA A 412 18.52 -0.26 8.55
N GLU A 413 18.01 -1.50 8.53
CA GLU A 413 18.83 -2.70 8.71
C GLU A 413 19.87 -2.89 7.58
N SER A 414 19.65 -2.33 6.37
CA SER A 414 20.62 -2.29 5.26
C SER A 414 21.87 -1.49 5.65
N HIS A 415 21.66 -0.33 6.27
CA HIS A 415 22.70 0.58 6.79
C HIS A 415 23.23 0.17 8.18
N GLY A 416 22.81 -0.97 8.72
CA GLY A 416 23.22 -1.47 10.04
C GLY A 416 22.50 -0.79 11.22
N VAL A 417 21.42 -0.05 10.95
CA VAL A 417 20.65 0.72 11.92
C VAL A 417 19.47 -0.10 12.42
N ASP A 418 19.49 -0.51 13.69
CA ASP A 418 18.37 -1.24 14.29
C ASP A 418 17.21 -0.29 14.65
N LEU A 419 16.11 -0.42 13.91
CA LEU A 419 14.80 0.16 14.21
C LEU A 419 13.81 -0.86 14.77
N TRP A 420 14.00 -2.16 14.51
CA TRP A 420 13.11 -3.24 14.96
C TRP A 420 13.00 -3.31 16.49
N ASN A 421 14.14 -3.13 17.17
CA ASN A 421 14.23 -3.13 18.63
C ASN A 421 14.35 -1.71 19.22
N HIS A 422 14.22 -0.66 18.40
CA HIS A 422 14.31 0.70 18.89
C HIS A 422 13.08 1.08 19.75
N LYS A 423 13.33 1.86 20.79
CA LYS A 423 12.35 2.35 21.75
C LYS A 423 12.75 3.74 22.22
N GLY A 424 11.97 4.75 21.83
CA GLY A 424 12.23 6.14 22.20
C GLY A 424 11.82 6.49 23.63
N PRO A 425 12.05 7.73 24.08
CA PRO A 425 11.56 8.23 25.35
C PRO A 425 10.02 8.25 25.38
N ILE A 426 9.46 8.24 26.59
CA ILE A 426 8.03 8.51 26.81
C ILE A 426 7.87 10.03 26.89
N GLU A 427 7.05 10.60 26.02
CA GLU A 427 6.80 12.05 25.96
C GLU A 427 5.30 12.36 25.96
N PHE A 428 4.94 13.60 26.28
CA PHE A 428 3.59 14.12 26.11
C PHE A 428 3.58 15.12 24.95
N LYS A 429 2.68 14.92 23.98
CA LYS A 429 2.48 15.83 22.84
C LYS A 429 1.09 16.47 22.92
N THR A 430 1.04 17.80 22.82
CA THR A 430 -0.21 18.55 22.75
C THR A 430 -0.86 18.38 21.37
N MET A 431 -1.91 17.57 21.29
CA MET A 431 -2.57 17.17 20.04
C MET A 431 -3.97 17.77 19.94
N ARG A 432 -4.36 18.23 18.75
CA ARG A 432 -5.70 18.76 18.47
C ARG A 432 -6.58 17.69 17.85
N LEU A 433 -7.67 17.35 18.52
CA LEU A 433 -8.59 16.29 18.11
C LEU A 433 -9.89 16.87 17.52
N ASN A 434 -10.46 16.20 16.52
CA ASN A 434 -11.64 16.70 15.80
C ASN A 434 -12.88 16.79 16.70
N GLY A 435 -13.50 17.97 16.77
CA GLY A 435 -14.63 18.24 17.67
C GLY A 435 -14.24 18.64 19.09
N LEU A 436 -12.95 18.66 19.47
CA LEU A 436 -12.52 19.29 20.72
C LEU A 436 -12.26 20.79 20.53
N GLN A 437 -12.75 21.60 21.47
CA GLN A 437 -12.45 23.03 21.53
C GLN A 437 -11.04 23.35 22.01
N LYS A 438 -10.36 22.40 22.66
CA LYS A 438 -8.99 22.52 23.18
C LYS A 438 -8.15 21.33 22.71
N PRO A 439 -6.84 21.52 22.47
CA PRO A 439 -5.89 20.42 22.43
C PRO A 439 -5.85 19.65 23.76
N VAL A 440 -5.37 18.41 23.71
CA VAL A 440 -5.12 17.54 24.86
C VAL A 440 -3.68 17.02 24.79
N ASP A 441 -3.05 16.78 25.94
CA ASP A 441 -1.70 16.21 26.00
C ASP A 441 -1.79 14.68 25.99
N VAL A 442 -1.21 14.06 24.97
CA VAL A 442 -1.28 12.61 24.72
C VAL A 442 0.10 12.00 24.93
N GLU A 443 0.16 10.85 25.62
CA GLU A 443 1.41 10.08 25.75
C GLU A 443 1.80 9.47 24.40
N VAL A 444 3.04 9.70 23.98
CA VAL A 444 3.68 9.08 22.81
C VAL A 444 5.01 8.44 23.20
N GLY A 445 5.50 7.55 22.35
CA GLY A 445 6.83 6.95 22.51
C GLY A 445 6.91 5.86 23.58
N GLY A 446 8.09 5.27 23.70
CA GLY A 446 8.33 4.13 24.59
C GLY A 446 7.73 2.80 24.13
N GLY A 447 7.14 2.69 22.94
CA GLY A 447 6.81 1.40 22.30
C GLY A 447 7.92 0.87 21.40
N THR A 448 7.71 -0.33 20.85
CA THR A 448 8.52 -0.95 19.78
C THR A 448 7.64 -1.34 18.59
N ILE A 449 8.25 -1.72 17.46
CA ILE A 449 7.49 -2.27 16.32
C ILE A 449 6.79 -3.59 16.71
N GLU A 450 7.40 -4.45 17.54
CA GLU A 450 6.74 -5.66 18.04
C GLU A 450 5.45 -5.33 18.80
N ASP A 451 5.49 -4.30 19.68
CA ASP A 451 4.31 -3.84 20.40
C ASP A 451 3.21 -3.37 19.45
N ALA A 452 3.53 -2.61 18.40
CA ALA A 452 2.55 -2.11 17.45
C ALA A 452 1.90 -3.21 16.60
N VAL A 453 2.68 -4.20 16.16
CA VAL A 453 2.13 -5.36 15.44
C VAL A 453 1.23 -6.17 16.38
N ARG A 454 1.68 -6.43 17.61
CA ARG A 454 0.95 -7.18 18.63
C ARG A 454 -0.37 -6.49 18.98
N TYR A 455 -0.38 -5.17 19.10
CA TYR A 455 -1.56 -4.35 19.38
C TYR A 455 -2.61 -4.46 18.26
N LEU A 456 -2.22 -4.25 17.00
CA LEU A 456 -3.17 -4.34 15.88
C LEU A 456 -3.66 -5.77 15.63
N ALA A 457 -2.80 -6.78 15.80
CA ALA A 457 -3.20 -8.17 15.64
C ALA A 457 -4.16 -8.62 16.75
N ASP A 458 -3.92 -8.25 18.02
CA ASP A 458 -4.82 -8.57 19.13
C ASP A 458 -6.19 -7.92 18.92
N TYR A 459 -6.25 -6.61 18.68
CA TYR A 459 -7.51 -5.93 18.34
C TYR A 459 -8.15 -6.40 17.02
N GLY A 460 -7.36 -6.90 16.07
CA GLY A 460 -7.85 -7.50 14.83
C GLY A 460 -8.57 -8.83 15.04
N SER A 461 -8.07 -9.66 15.96
CA SER A 461 -8.68 -10.95 16.36
C SER A 461 -9.93 -10.81 17.23
N ARG A 462 -10.12 -9.64 17.85
CA ARG A 462 -11.24 -9.30 18.73
C ARG A 462 -12.46 -8.77 17.97
N ASP A 463 -13.58 -8.69 18.67
CA ASP A 463 -14.80 -8.09 18.10
C ASP A 463 -14.57 -6.63 17.63
N ILE A 464 -15.33 -6.18 16.65
CA ILE A 464 -15.20 -4.80 16.15
C ILE A 464 -15.52 -3.77 17.25
N SER A 465 -16.39 -4.11 18.19
CA SER A 465 -16.78 -3.22 19.28
C SER A 465 -15.71 -3.05 20.38
N GLU A 466 -14.67 -3.89 20.43
CA GLU A 466 -13.58 -3.78 21.43
C GLU A 466 -12.53 -2.72 21.10
N TRP A 467 -12.45 -2.25 19.84
CA TRP A 467 -11.50 -1.20 19.47
C TRP A 467 -11.80 0.11 20.23
N PRO A 468 -10.84 0.68 20.97
CA PRO A 468 -11.13 1.75 21.93
C PRO A 468 -11.27 3.14 21.28
N TYR A 469 -10.96 3.28 19.99
CA TYR A 469 -10.94 4.56 19.27
C TYR A 469 -12.11 4.68 18.27
N PRO A 470 -12.46 5.91 17.81
CA PRO A 470 -13.40 6.08 16.71
C PRO A 470 -12.86 5.46 15.42
N ASP A 471 -13.63 4.55 14.82
CA ASP A 471 -13.28 3.90 13.56
C ASP A 471 -14.55 3.68 12.75
N ALA A 472 -14.54 4.18 11.50
CA ALA A 472 -15.71 4.22 10.61
C ALA A 472 -15.44 3.57 9.25
N GLY A 473 -14.48 2.64 9.17
CA GLY A 473 -14.13 1.91 7.96
C GLY A 473 -13.70 0.46 8.25
N GLY A 474 -13.38 -0.28 7.18
CA GLY A 474 -12.97 -1.69 7.29
C GLY A 474 -11.59 -1.88 7.92
N ARG A 475 -11.42 -3.01 8.62
CA ARG A 475 -10.12 -3.44 9.16
C ARG A 475 -9.32 -4.21 8.12
N SER A 476 -8.09 -3.77 7.83
CA SER A 476 -7.15 -4.44 6.91
C SER A 476 -6.53 -5.73 7.50
N LEU A 477 -7.34 -6.66 7.99
CA LEU A 477 -6.88 -7.86 8.72
C LEU A 477 -5.92 -8.73 7.90
N LYS A 478 -6.10 -8.81 6.58
CA LYS A 478 -5.18 -9.51 5.65
C LYS A 478 -3.75 -8.96 5.71
N ASP A 479 -3.57 -7.67 6.00
CA ASP A 479 -2.24 -7.05 6.08
C ASP A 479 -1.68 -7.10 7.49
N VAL A 480 -2.53 -7.01 8.51
CA VAL A 480 -2.14 -7.23 9.91
C VAL A 480 -1.68 -8.68 10.14
N LEU A 481 -2.27 -9.66 9.45
CA LEU A 481 -1.82 -11.05 9.49
C LEU A 481 -0.41 -11.24 8.90
N LYS A 482 -0.10 -10.60 7.76
CA LYS A 482 1.27 -10.57 7.20
C LYS A 482 2.27 -9.94 8.17
N MET A 483 1.87 -8.83 8.83
CA MET A 483 2.71 -8.18 9.85
C MET A 483 2.97 -9.10 11.04
N ALA A 484 1.95 -9.81 11.54
CA ALA A 484 2.10 -10.77 12.63
C ALA A 484 3.02 -11.94 12.27
N ARG A 485 2.85 -12.52 11.08
CA ARG A 485 3.76 -13.57 10.55
C ARG A 485 5.19 -13.09 10.46
N ALA A 486 5.42 -11.94 9.84
CA ALA A 486 6.75 -11.35 9.76
C ALA A 486 7.37 -11.05 11.14
N ALA A 487 6.59 -10.49 12.08
CA ALA A 487 7.04 -10.25 13.45
C ALA A 487 7.43 -11.57 14.15
N SER A 488 6.69 -12.67 13.90
CA SER A 488 7.05 -13.99 14.42
C SER A 488 8.42 -14.49 13.89
N LEU A 489 8.77 -14.18 12.64
CA LEU A 489 10.08 -14.51 12.05
C LEU A 489 11.22 -13.63 12.57
N ILE A 490 10.95 -12.35 12.86
CA ILE A 490 11.92 -11.39 13.43
C ILE A 490 12.19 -11.71 14.91
N TYR A 491 11.16 -11.58 15.74
CA TYR A 491 11.27 -11.54 17.20
C TYR A 491 11.19 -12.92 17.86
N LYS A 492 10.47 -13.87 17.23
CA LYS A 492 10.35 -15.28 17.66
C LYS A 492 9.76 -15.48 19.06
N SER A 493 8.99 -14.51 19.53
CA SER A 493 8.28 -14.55 20.81
C SER A 493 7.16 -15.61 20.82
N ASP A 494 7.07 -16.39 21.89
CA ASP A 494 6.18 -17.56 22.00
C ASP A 494 4.67 -17.26 21.86
N PHE A 495 4.25 -15.99 21.93
CA PHE A 495 2.84 -15.59 21.79
C PHE A 495 2.37 -15.47 20.34
N TRP A 496 3.29 -15.45 19.36
CA TRP A 496 2.92 -15.24 17.96
C TRP A 496 2.04 -16.33 17.34
N PRO A 497 2.26 -17.65 17.56
CA PRO A 497 1.45 -18.70 16.92
C PRO A 497 -0.04 -18.59 17.24
N GLU A 498 -0.43 -18.50 18.51
CA GLU A 498 -1.83 -18.37 18.95
C GLU A 498 -2.48 -17.08 18.40
N LEU A 499 -1.70 -15.99 18.29
CA LEU A 499 -2.20 -14.72 17.77
C LEU A 499 -2.41 -14.75 16.24
N ILE A 500 -1.53 -15.45 15.51
CA ILE A 500 -1.64 -15.68 14.06
C ILE A 500 -2.80 -16.64 13.75
N GLU A 501 -2.99 -17.68 14.56
CA GLU A 501 -4.12 -18.63 14.47
C GLU A 501 -5.45 -17.90 14.66
N ARG A 502 -5.65 -17.21 15.81
CA ARG A 502 -6.89 -16.45 16.08
C ARG A 502 -7.19 -15.37 15.04
N LEU A 503 -6.17 -14.71 14.48
CA LEU A 503 -6.34 -13.70 13.43
C LEU A 503 -6.63 -14.33 12.06
N GLY A 504 -6.09 -15.51 11.78
CA GLY A 504 -6.39 -16.32 10.59
C GLY A 504 -7.82 -16.85 10.61
N ASP A 505 -8.25 -17.44 11.72
CA ASP A 505 -9.63 -17.88 11.95
C ASP A 505 -10.61 -16.71 11.77
N LYS A 506 -10.31 -15.56 12.38
CA LYS A 506 -11.17 -14.38 12.28
C LYS A 506 -11.29 -13.83 10.85
N LEU A 507 -10.24 -13.97 10.05
CA LEU A 507 -10.29 -13.65 8.63
C LEU A 507 -11.13 -14.68 7.84
N GLY A 508 -11.03 -15.96 8.18
CA GLY A 508 -11.85 -17.03 7.59
C GLY A 508 -13.35 -16.87 7.87
N GLU A 509 -13.72 -16.49 9.10
CA GLU A 509 -15.11 -16.16 9.47
C GLU A 509 -15.73 -15.08 8.56
N ILE A 510 -14.95 -14.06 8.19
CA ILE A 510 -15.42 -12.91 7.39
C ILE A 510 -15.61 -13.33 5.93
N VAL A 511 -14.62 -14.02 5.34
CA VAL A 511 -14.72 -14.50 3.95
C VAL A 511 -15.91 -15.46 3.79
N ALA A 512 -16.14 -16.35 4.75
CA ALA A 512 -17.29 -17.26 4.76
C ALA A 512 -18.65 -16.57 5.03
N GLN A 513 -18.66 -15.29 5.43
CA GLN A 513 -19.88 -14.47 5.51
C GLN A 513 -20.12 -13.71 4.21
N ASP A 514 -19.07 -13.14 3.61
CA ASP A 514 -19.14 -12.48 2.30
C ASP A 514 -19.61 -13.43 1.19
N GLU A 515 -19.18 -14.71 1.21
CA GLU A 515 -19.66 -15.77 0.28
C GLU A 515 -21.14 -16.17 0.50
N GLY A 516 -21.78 -15.70 1.57
CA GLY A 516 -23.18 -15.98 1.91
C GLY A 516 -24.21 -15.00 1.36
N GLU A 517 -23.78 -13.81 0.93
CA GLU A 517 -24.63 -12.80 0.29
C GLU A 517 -24.24 -12.66 -1.20
N SER A 518 -25.22 -12.41 -2.08
CA SER A 518 -25.01 -12.48 -3.53
C SER A 518 -24.03 -11.42 -4.01
N GLU A 519 -23.03 -11.80 -4.83
CA GLU A 519 -22.03 -10.92 -5.44
C GLU A 519 -22.66 -9.65 -6.08
N SER A 520 -22.68 -8.55 -5.33
CA SER A 520 -23.30 -7.29 -5.76
C SER A 520 -22.27 -6.17 -5.87
N ASP A 521 -21.62 -6.09 -7.05
CA ASP A 521 -20.81 -4.96 -7.50
C ASP A 521 -19.86 -4.37 -6.44
N ALA A 522 -19.10 -5.23 -5.76
CA ALA A 522 -17.88 -4.85 -5.07
C ALA A 522 -16.82 -4.43 -6.12
N VAL A 523 -17.00 -3.25 -6.72
CA VAL A 523 -16.16 -2.71 -7.79
C VAL A 523 -14.71 -2.73 -7.33
N VAL A 524 -13.91 -3.59 -7.95
CA VAL A 524 -12.47 -3.69 -7.74
C VAL A 524 -11.87 -2.30 -7.87
N GLU A 525 -11.33 -1.75 -6.79
CA GLU A 525 -10.74 -0.40 -6.73
C GLU A 525 -9.33 -0.41 -7.39
N ASP A 526 -9.33 -0.74 -8.68
CA ASP A 526 -8.21 -0.87 -9.63
C ASP A 526 -7.01 -1.72 -9.18
N GLY A 527 -7.17 -2.50 -8.10
CA GLY A 527 -6.12 -3.35 -7.54
C GLY A 527 -4.98 -2.58 -6.89
N GLU A 528 -5.26 -1.58 -6.04
CA GLU A 528 -4.29 -1.20 -5.01
C GLU A 528 -4.30 -2.24 -3.87
N PRO A 529 -3.30 -3.14 -3.75
CA PRO A 529 -3.11 -3.88 -2.52
C PRO A 529 -2.72 -2.87 -1.44
N ASN A 530 -3.64 -2.54 -0.53
CA ASN A 530 -3.36 -1.66 0.62
C ASN A 530 -2.35 -2.27 1.61
N GLY A 531 -1.91 -3.51 1.37
CA GLY A 531 -0.72 -4.12 1.95
C GLY A 531 0.53 -3.83 1.14
N PHE A 532 1.26 -2.79 1.52
CA PHE A 532 2.61 -2.53 0.98
C PHE A 532 3.69 -3.35 1.69
N LEU A 533 3.35 -3.95 2.84
CA LEU A 533 4.13 -5.01 3.47
C LEU A 533 3.74 -6.39 2.95
N CYS A 534 4.78 -7.20 2.83
CA CYS A 534 4.80 -8.40 2.02
C CYS A 534 6.10 -9.15 2.42
N GLU A 535 6.06 -10.46 2.67
CA GLU A 535 6.94 -11.14 3.66
C GLU A 535 8.42 -11.44 3.28
N LEU A 536 8.93 -11.11 2.08
CA LEU A 536 10.35 -11.39 1.71
C LEU A 536 11.33 -10.26 2.09
N GLY A 537 10.87 -9.02 2.32
CA GLY A 537 11.75 -7.86 2.57
C GLY A 537 12.53 -7.97 3.89
N PHE A 538 11.93 -8.65 4.86
CA PHE A 538 12.56 -9.08 6.12
C PHE A 538 13.79 -9.95 5.90
N LEU A 539 13.80 -10.72 4.82
CA LEU A 539 14.93 -11.56 4.45
C LEU A 539 15.97 -10.81 3.60
N SER A 540 15.70 -9.59 3.09
CA SER A 540 16.55 -8.90 2.09
C SER A 540 17.23 -7.58 2.50
N LYS A 541 16.95 -7.02 3.70
CA LYS A 541 17.38 -5.65 4.11
C LYS A 541 17.03 -4.59 3.05
N ALA A 542 15.80 -4.63 2.53
CA ALA A 542 15.26 -3.66 1.56
C ALA A 542 16.12 -3.33 0.33
N SER A 543 16.98 -4.26 -0.10
CA SER A 543 17.71 -4.13 -1.37
C SER A 543 16.92 -4.70 -2.56
N LEU A 544 15.99 -5.62 -2.27
CA LEU A 544 15.10 -6.31 -3.19
C LEU A 544 13.94 -7.00 -2.42
N TRP A 545 12.70 -6.57 -2.63
CA TRP A 545 11.52 -7.46 -2.79
C TRP A 545 10.89 -8.23 -1.62
N HIS A 546 9.67 -8.70 -1.92
CA HIS A 546 8.61 -9.11 -1.00
C HIS A 546 7.66 -10.10 -1.75
N CYS A 547 7.50 -11.41 -1.48
CA CYS A 547 6.81 -12.07 -0.34
C CYS A 547 7.29 -13.51 -0.02
N TYR A 548 7.11 -13.95 1.23
CA TYR A 548 6.56 -15.25 1.73
C TYR A 548 7.37 -16.00 2.81
N ARG A 549 6.74 -16.25 3.98
CA ARG A 549 6.61 -17.57 4.64
C ARG A 549 5.69 -17.53 5.87
#